data_AF-A0AAN6Q3Q8-F1
#
_entry.id   AF-A0AAN6Q3Q8-F1
#
_cell.length_a   1.000
_cell.length_b   1.000
_cell.length_c   1.000
_cell.angle_alpha   90.00
_cell.angle_beta   90.00
_cell.angle_gamma   90.00
#
_symmetry.space_group_name_H-M   'P 1'
#
loop_
_entity.id
_entity.type
_entity.pdbx_description
1 polymer ?
#
loop_
_entity_poly.entity_id
_entity_poly.type
_entity_poly.pdbx_seq_one_letter_code
_entity_poly.pdbx_strand_id
1 'polypeptide(L)'
;MGLRQGVTLPSGVTGLFAQFLDDYLDPKNSEFTEWLWRDYMENALRSGTLQLIPTRVVGGLCKAQEAWNLLRQGAVSGERLAIVPSLEERGEERTQTALDLGMAT
;
A
#
# COMPACT_ATOMS: atom_id res chain seq x y z
N MET A 1 20.81 14.95 -10.03
CA MET A 1 21.45 15.66 -8.88
C MET A 1 21.93 14.61 -7.88
N GLY A 2 23.25 14.41 -7.76
CA GLY A 2 23.86 13.15 -7.29
C GLY A 2 24.35 13.06 -5.84
N LEU A 3 24.34 14.14 -5.05
CA LEU A 3 24.80 14.16 -3.65
C LEU A 3 23.99 15.17 -2.86
N ARG A 4 23.66 14.88 -1.60
CA ARG A 4 23.06 15.87 -0.68
C ARG A 4 24.07 16.99 -0.41
N GLN A 5 23.58 18.22 -0.19
CA GLN A 5 24.42 19.33 0.23
C GLN A 5 25.22 18.96 1.50
N GLY A 6 26.52 19.27 1.50
CA GLY A 6 27.41 19.02 2.63
C GLY A 6 28.10 17.66 2.66
N VAL A 7 27.84 16.76 1.70
CA VAL A 7 28.55 15.49 1.60
C VAL A 7 29.81 15.64 0.76
N THR A 8 30.98 15.33 1.34
CA THR A 8 32.26 15.26 0.64
C THR A 8 32.66 13.79 0.44
N LEU A 9 32.88 13.38 -0.80
CA LEU A 9 33.37 12.04 -1.10
C LEU A 9 34.91 11.97 -1.02
N PRO A 10 35.49 10.82 -0.60
CA PRO A 10 36.94 10.61 -0.63
C PRO A 10 37.53 10.77 -2.03
N SER A 11 38.83 11.04 -2.10
CA SER A 11 39.56 11.12 -3.37
C SER A 11 39.40 9.80 -4.17
N GLY A 12 39.03 9.91 -5.44
CA GLY A 12 38.80 8.77 -6.33
C GLY A 12 37.40 8.14 -6.24
N VAL A 13 36.49 8.67 -5.42
CA VAL A 13 35.11 8.15 -5.29
C VAL A 13 34.11 9.11 -5.96
N THR A 14 33.25 8.55 -6.82
CA THR A 14 32.15 9.27 -7.48
C THR A 14 30.80 8.70 -7.07
N GLY A 15 29.87 9.56 -6.65
CA GLY A 15 28.48 9.22 -6.38
C GLY A 15 27.59 9.58 -7.56
N LEU A 16 26.88 8.59 -8.10
CA LEU A 16 25.90 8.78 -9.16
C LEU A 16 24.52 8.43 -8.60
N PHE A 17 23.59 9.38 -8.62
CA PHE A 17 22.20 9.10 -8.32
C PHE A 17 21.46 8.92 -9.64
N ALA A 18 21.12 7.68 -9.97
CA ALA A 18 20.20 7.36 -11.04
C ALA A 18 18.77 7.45 -10.47
N GLN A 19 17.98 8.39 -10.99
CA GLN A 19 16.54 8.39 -10.72
C GLN A 19 15.90 7.31 -11.59
N PHE A 20 15.87 6.08 -11.08
CA PHE A 20 15.25 4.94 -11.76
C PHE A 20 13.77 5.16 -12.11
N LEU A 21 13.11 6.13 -11.45
CA LEU A 21 11.72 6.46 -11.77
C LEU A 21 11.58 7.13 -13.13
N ASP A 22 12.58 7.93 -13.53
CA ASP A 22 12.57 8.65 -14.82
C ASP A 22 12.75 7.69 -16.00
N ASP A 23 13.43 6.55 -15.78
CA ASP A 23 13.62 5.52 -16.80
C ASP A 23 12.29 4.90 -17.25
N TYR A 24 11.29 4.82 -16.36
CA TYR A 24 9.94 4.36 -16.72
C TYR A 24 9.15 5.40 -17.53
N LEU A 25 9.57 6.67 -17.48
CA LEU A 25 8.95 7.78 -18.20
C LEU A 25 9.64 8.05 -19.55
N ASP A 26 10.83 7.48 -19.81
CA ASP A 26 11.51 7.59 -21.09
C ASP A 26 10.76 6.76 -22.17
N PRO A 27 10.30 7.39 -23.26
CA PRO A 27 9.63 6.68 -24.37
C PRO A 27 10.43 5.51 -24.96
N LYS A 28 11.78 5.54 -24.87
CA LYS A 28 12.65 4.45 -25.33
C LYS A 28 12.46 3.16 -24.55
N ASN A 29 11.97 3.25 -23.31
CA ASN A 29 11.71 2.11 -22.44
C ASN A 29 10.22 1.71 -22.43
N SER A 30 9.41 2.25 -23.35
CA SER A 30 7.96 2.08 -23.33
C SER A 30 7.50 0.62 -23.32
N GLU A 31 8.15 -0.26 -24.09
CA GLU A 31 7.87 -1.70 -24.11
C GLU A 31 8.13 -2.36 -22.74
N PHE A 32 9.29 -2.07 -22.13
CA PHE A 32 9.63 -2.58 -20.81
C PHE A 32 8.69 -2.04 -19.73
N THR A 33 8.39 -0.74 -19.76
CA THR A 33 7.46 -0.09 -18.84
C THR A 33 6.07 -0.72 -18.95
N GLU A 34 5.57 -0.92 -20.17
CA GLU A 34 4.26 -1.54 -20.39
C GLU A 34 4.23 -2.97 -19.85
N TRP A 35 5.21 -3.80 -20.19
CA TRP A 35 5.34 -5.16 -19.67
C TRP A 35 5.41 -5.18 -18.14
N LEU A 36 6.22 -4.31 -17.53
CA LEU A 36 6.40 -4.30 -16.08
C LEU A 36 5.07 -4.01 -15.38
N TRP A 37 4.38 -2.95 -15.78
CA TRP A 37 3.17 -2.49 -15.09
C TRP A 37 1.93 -3.33 -15.42
N ARG A 38 1.78 -3.80 -16.65
CA ARG A 38 0.61 -4.60 -17.06
C ARG A 38 0.77 -6.08 -16.72
N ASP A 39 1.90 -6.67 -17.07
CA ASP A 39 2.04 -8.13 -17.02
C ASP A 39 2.76 -8.56 -15.75
N TYR A 40 3.96 -8.05 -15.51
CA TYR A 40 4.79 -8.54 -14.41
C TYR A 40 4.13 -8.25 -13.05
N MET A 41 3.74 -7.00 -12.79
CA MET A 41 3.18 -6.62 -11.48
C MET A 41 1.86 -7.36 -11.21
N GLU A 42 0.96 -7.47 -12.20
CA GLU A 42 -0.29 -8.23 -12.02
C GLU A 42 -0.02 -9.71 -11.76
N ASN A 43 0.85 -10.35 -12.56
CA ASN A 43 1.14 -11.77 -12.41
C ASN A 43 1.90 -12.06 -11.11
N ALA A 44 2.81 -11.18 -10.72
CA ALA A 44 3.56 -11.31 -9.48
C ALA A 44 2.65 -11.19 -8.24
N LEU A 45 1.64 -10.31 -8.28
CA LEU A 45 0.62 -10.22 -7.23
C LEU A 45 -0.29 -11.46 -7.22
N ARG A 46 -0.77 -11.92 -8.38
CA ARG A 46 -1.64 -13.10 -8.49
C ARG A 46 -0.94 -14.38 -8.04
N SER A 47 0.34 -14.53 -8.37
CA SER A 47 1.17 -15.68 -7.99
C SER A 47 1.65 -15.63 -6.53
N GLY A 48 1.49 -14.49 -5.85
CA GLY A 48 2.02 -14.27 -4.50
C GLY A 48 3.53 -14.06 -4.44
N THR A 49 4.21 -13.93 -5.60
CA THR A 49 5.62 -13.54 -5.68
C THR A 49 5.84 -12.14 -5.09
N LEU A 50 4.91 -11.23 -5.35
CA LEU A 50 4.80 -9.96 -4.66
C LEU A 50 3.62 -10.01 -3.70
N GLN A 51 3.84 -9.54 -2.47
CA GLN A 51 2.80 -9.39 -1.46
C GLN A 51 2.49 -7.91 -1.27
N LEU A 52 1.21 -7.59 -1.21
CA LEU A 52 0.79 -6.25 -0.83
C LEU A 52 1.06 -6.02 0.66
N ILE A 53 1.41 -4.78 0.98
CA ILE A 53 1.44 -4.31 2.37
C ILE A 53 0.04 -4.54 2.97
N PRO A 54 -0.07 -4.99 4.23
CA PRO A 54 -1.35 -5.17 4.91
C PRO A 54 -2.28 -3.98 4.68
N THR A 55 -3.50 -4.22 4.22
CA THR A 55 -4.44 -3.15 3.86
C THR A 55 -5.62 -3.17 4.83
N ARG A 56 -5.81 -2.07 5.55
CA ARG A 56 -7.00 -1.80 6.36
C ARG A 56 -8.06 -1.13 5.50
N VAL A 57 -9.25 -1.71 5.49
CA VAL A 57 -10.39 -1.21 4.73
C VAL A 57 -11.35 -0.50 5.66
N VAL A 58 -11.74 0.72 5.28
CA VAL A 58 -12.77 1.52 5.97
C VAL A 58 -13.94 1.69 5.00
N GLY A 59 -15.12 1.21 5.40
CA GLY A 59 -16.35 1.29 4.60
C GLY A 59 -17.01 2.66 4.70
N GLY A 60 -17.53 3.17 3.58
CA GLY A 60 -18.37 4.36 3.53
C GLY A 60 -17.58 5.66 3.42
N LEU A 61 -18.00 6.53 2.51
CA LEU A 61 -17.34 7.83 2.30
C LEU A 61 -17.44 8.73 3.55
N CYS A 62 -18.52 8.59 4.34
CA CYS A 62 -18.72 9.29 5.60
C CYS A 62 -17.60 9.03 6.63
N LYS A 63 -16.83 7.94 6.47
CA LYS A 63 -15.72 7.56 7.35
C LYS A 63 -14.37 8.12 6.93
N ALA A 64 -14.30 8.95 5.89
CA ALA A 64 -13.04 9.55 5.45
C ALA A 64 -12.33 10.33 6.58
N GLN A 65 -13.09 11.02 7.43
CA GLN A 65 -12.52 11.76 8.56
C GLN A 65 -11.93 10.83 9.64
N GLU A 66 -12.57 9.70 9.89
CA GLU A 66 -12.09 8.67 10.82
C GLU A 66 -10.80 8.04 10.28
N ALA A 67 -10.80 7.66 9.00
CA ALA A 67 -9.63 7.15 8.30
C ALA A 67 -8.44 8.13 8.36
N TRP A 68 -8.71 9.43 8.17
CA TRP A 68 -7.70 10.47 8.31
C TRP A 68 -7.14 10.58 9.74
N ASN A 69 -7.99 10.43 10.75
CA ASN A 69 -7.54 10.45 12.14
C ASN A 69 -6.62 9.26 12.46
N LEU A 70 -6.92 8.06 11.94
CA LEU A 70 -6.06 6.88 12.07
C LEU A 70 -4.66 7.12 11.48
N LEU A 71 -4.60 7.73 10.28
CA LEU A 71 -3.34 8.12 9.66
C LEU A 71 -2.57 9.14 10.51
N ARG A 72 -3.24 10.20 10.97
CA ARG A 72 -2.61 11.27 11.77
C ARG A 72 -2.03 10.74 13.09
N GLN A 73 -2.70 9.78 13.72
CA GLN A 73 -2.28 9.18 14.98
C GLN A 73 -1.20 8.11 14.81
N GLY A 74 -0.86 7.71 13.57
CA GLY A 74 0.05 6.61 13.30
C GLY A 74 -0.51 5.22 13.62
N ALA A 75 -1.82 5.11 13.86
CA ALA A 75 -2.50 3.87 14.25
C ALA A 75 -2.55 2.79 13.13
N VAL A 76 -2.10 3.16 11.93
CA VAL A 76 -2.01 2.32 10.72
C VAL A 76 -0.58 2.30 10.16
N SER A 77 0.42 2.52 11.01
CA SER A 77 1.83 2.47 10.60
C SER A 77 2.18 1.10 10.02
N GLY A 78 2.77 1.08 8.82
CA GLY A 78 3.08 -0.17 8.11
C GLY A 78 1.87 -0.82 7.42
N GLU A 79 0.69 -0.18 7.44
CA GLU A 79 -0.50 -0.61 6.72
C GLU A 79 -0.87 0.41 5.62
N ARG A 80 -1.51 -0.07 4.56
CA ARG A 80 -2.24 0.78 3.62
C ARG A 80 -3.65 0.99 4.15
N LEU A 81 -4.13 2.23 4.14
CA LEU A 81 -5.53 2.54 4.43
C LEU A 81 -6.30 2.71 3.12
N ALA A 82 -7.41 1.98 2.98
CA ALA A 82 -8.29 2.04 1.80
C ALA A 82 -9.72 2.40 2.23
N ILE A 83 -10.26 3.49 1.71
CA ILE A 83 -11.68 3.84 1.89
C ILE A 83 -12.44 3.23 0.73
N VAL A 84 -13.47 2.44 1.02
CA VAL A 84 -14.35 1.84 0.02
C VAL A 84 -15.73 2.46 0.17
N PRO A 85 -16.08 3.45 -0.68
CA PRO A 85 -17.31 4.24 -0.51
C PRO A 85 -18.60 3.41 -0.54
N SER A 86 -18.60 2.31 -1.30
CA SER A 86 -19.76 1.43 -1.50
C SER A 86 -19.93 0.37 -0.41
N LEU A 87 -18.95 0.20 0.48
CA LEU A 87 -19.09 -0.69 1.63
C LEU A 87 -19.81 0.10 2.73
N GLU A 88 -21.12 -0.06 2.84
CA GLU A 88 -21.84 0.34 4.06
C GLU A 88 -21.43 -0.58 5.21
N GLU A 89 -21.45 -0.06 6.44
CA GLU A 89 -21.04 -0.81 7.63
C GLU A 89 -21.77 -2.16 7.69
N ARG A 90 -21.03 -3.26 7.50
CA ARG A 90 -21.42 -4.50 8.17
C ARG A 90 -21.12 -4.27 9.64
N GLY A 91 -22.12 -3.82 10.38
CA GLY A 91 -22.09 -3.82 11.84
C GLY A 91 -21.58 -5.19 12.31
N GLU A 92 -20.66 -5.16 13.26
CA GLU A 92 -20.21 -6.31 14.01
C GLU A 92 -21.39 -6.89 14.80
N GLU A 93 -22.25 -7.67 14.15
CA GLU A 93 -23.20 -8.58 14.78
C GLU A 93 -23.03 -9.94 14.14
N ARG A 94 -22.07 -10.73 14.66
CA ARG A 94 -22.08 -12.21 14.67
C ARG A 94 -20.83 -12.74 15.38
N THR A 95 -20.73 -12.49 16.68
CA THR A 95 -19.96 -13.38 17.56
C THR A 95 -20.52 -13.44 18.99
N GLN A 96 -21.82 -13.20 19.18
CA GLN A 96 -22.48 -13.34 20.48
C GLN A 96 -23.81 -14.14 20.41
N THR A 97 -24.01 -14.99 19.41
CA THR A 97 -25.23 -15.84 19.30
C THR A 97 -24.94 -17.34 19.31
N ALA A 98 -23.73 -17.76 19.72
CA ALA A 98 -23.39 -19.17 19.91
C ALA A 98 -23.15 -19.57 21.38
N LEU A 99 -23.13 -18.60 22.31
CA LEU A 99 -22.97 -18.86 23.75
C LEU A 99 -24.25 -18.62 24.58
N ASP A 100 -25.26 -17.94 24.02
CA ASP A 100 -26.55 -17.68 24.71
C ASP A 100 -27.66 -18.69 24.39
N LEU A 101 -27.44 -19.66 23.49
CA LEU A 101 -28.33 -20.82 23.32
C LEU A 101 -27.85 -21.99 24.17
N GLY A 102 -27.71 -21.72 25.47
CA GLY A 102 -27.70 -22.74 26.52
C GLY A 102 -28.99 -23.55 26.49
N MET A 103 -29.07 -24.50 25.56
CA MET A 103 -30.07 -25.55 25.53
C MET A 103 -29.51 -26.73 26.30
N ALA A 104 -29.64 -26.64 27.63
CA ALA A 104 -29.73 -27.81 28.47
C ALA A 104 -31.01 -28.57 28.08
N THR A 105 -30.85 -29.78 27.57
CA THR A 105 -31.50 -31.01 28.06
C THR A 105 -30.83 -32.22 27.43
#